data_AF-A0A2M9ZF03-F1
#
_entry.id   AF-A0A2M9ZF03-F1
#
_cell.length_a   1.000
_cell.length_b   1.000
_cell.length_c   1.000
_cell.angle_alpha   90.00
_cell.angle_beta   90.00
_cell.angle_gamma   90.00
#
_symmetry.space_group_name_H-M   'P 1'
#
loop_
_entity.id
_entity.type
_entity.pdbx_description
1 polymer ?
#
loop_
_entity_poly.entity_id
_entity_poly.type
_entity_poly.pdbx_seq_one_letter_code
_entity_poly.pdbx_strand_id
1 'polypeptide(L)'
;MAVCLKNPTRAKRINPRILRTSLLLCLIVCSCAFGQRKTIATSSDTVAVFYIKKSADTPLFLEADTWLPIASTVFSGAAQDSIEKNEFSNRLQKLFRFTGVTDSVIASKDPVRIFTEEETSRIGALLFEAEIEIPDGLPKAYQIVVKREDPIRPGLRIRRTVFYLRNQPDCLVLEFSEIGQVVDFQTPYSFRDWTLAPISEPKFSEANSIFLPELRPEGLEYLNSMSEEKKNRICVHPSFWTSPIPKPDSAPPARKTQKGIEERLRTLKELLDKGLISKPDYEKKKAEILKEL
;
A
#
# COMPACT_ATOMS: atom_id res chain seq x y z
N MET A 1 -68.60 -43.18 -41.03
CA MET A 1 -67.87 -44.43 -40.75
C MET A 1 -66.39 -44.15 -40.62
N ALA A 2 -65.74 -44.88 -39.70
CA ALA A 2 -64.31 -45.12 -39.51
C ALA A 2 -63.31 -43.95 -39.30
N VAL A 3 -62.83 -43.95 -38.06
CA VAL A 3 -61.58 -43.38 -37.53
C VAL A 3 -60.36 -44.09 -38.14
N CYS A 4 -59.21 -43.39 -38.31
CA CYS A 4 -57.91 -44.08 -38.17
C CYS A 4 -56.80 -43.17 -37.62
N LEU A 5 -56.01 -43.75 -36.71
CA LEU A 5 -55.26 -43.14 -35.63
C LEU A 5 -53.88 -42.53 -35.99
N LYS A 6 -53.52 -41.49 -35.23
CA LYS A 6 -52.15 -41.01 -34.95
C LYS A 6 -51.26 -42.13 -34.39
N ASN A 7 -50.01 -42.21 -34.86
CA ASN A 7 -48.93 -42.87 -34.12
C ASN A 7 -48.29 -41.89 -33.13
N PRO A 8 -48.17 -42.23 -31.83
CA PRO A 8 -47.45 -41.41 -30.86
C PRO A 8 -45.95 -41.73 -30.89
N THR A 9 -45.13 -40.70 -31.07
CA THR A 9 -43.67 -40.73 -30.90
C THR A 9 -43.33 -41.01 -29.43
N ARG A 10 -42.64 -42.13 -29.17
CA ARG A 10 -42.08 -42.47 -27.86
C ARG A 10 -41.06 -41.43 -27.42
N ALA A 11 -41.41 -40.57 -26.47
CA ALA A 11 -40.45 -39.74 -25.78
C ALA A 11 -39.51 -40.63 -24.95
N LYS A 12 -38.20 -40.64 -25.29
CA LYS A 12 -37.16 -41.32 -24.52
C LYS A 12 -37.11 -40.69 -23.12
N ARG A 13 -37.37 -41.51 -22.09
CA ARG A 13 -37.31 -41.14 -20.68
C ARG A 13 -35.85 -40.86 -20.31
N ILE A 14 -35.44 -39.59 -20.34
CA ILE A 14 -34.10 -39.17 -19.92
C ILE A 14 -33.97 -39.46 -18.42
N ASN A 15 -32.92 -40.20 -18.06
CA ASN A 15 -32.69 -40.65 -16.69
C ASN A 15 -32.31 -39.44 -15.81
N PRO A 16 -33.12 -39.07 -14.80
CA PRO A 16 -32.91 -37.85 -14.01
C PRO A 16 -31.60 -37.86 -13.21
N ARG A 17 -30.97 -39.03 -13.02
CA ARG A 17 -29.66 -39.15 -12.37
C ARG A 17 -28.53 -38.60 -13.24
N ILE A 18 -28.57 -38.81 -14.56
CA ILE A 18 -27.54 -38.34 -15.50
C ILE A 18 -27.60 -36.81 -15.64
N LEU A 19 -28.82 -36.25 -15.66
CA LEU A 19 -29.01 -34.80 -15.69
C LEU A 19 -28.46 -34.13 -14.42
N ARG A 20 -28.68 -34.73 -13.25
CA ARG A 20 -28.15 -34.23 -11.96
C ARG A 20 -26.63 -34.28 -11.90
N THR A 21 -25.99 -35.35 -12.38
CA THR A 21 -24.52 -35.46 -12.40
C THR A 21 -23.89 -34.47 -13.38
N SER A 22 -24.48 -34.26 -14.56
CA SER A 22 -23.98 -33.25 -15.51
C SER A 22 -24.18 -31.82 -15.01
N LEU A 23 -25.29 -31.52 -14.34
CA LEU A 23 -25.53 -30.20 -13.75
C LEU A 23 -24.55 -29.89 -12.62
N LEU A 24 -24.25 -30.88 -11.77
CA LEU A 24 -23.25 -30.73 -10.70
C LEU A 24 -21.85 -30.51 -11.26
N LEU A 25 -21.48 -31.26 -12.32
CA LEU A 25 -20.20 -31.08 -13.00
C LEU A 25 -20.10 -29.69 -13.66
N CYS A 26 -21.16 -29.21 -14.32
CA CYS A 26 -21.20 -27.85 -14.86
C CYS A 26 -21.09 -26.77 -13.77
N LEU A 27 -21.73 -26.95 -12.61
CA LEU A 27 -21.63 -26.00 -11.48
C LEU A 27 -20.20 -25.96 -10.89
N ILE A 28 -19.51 -27.10 -10.84
CA ILE A 28 -18.11 -27.19 -10.37
C ILE A 28 -17.15 -26.56 -11.40
N VAL A 29 -17.36 -26.79 -12.70
CA VAL A 29 -16.48 -26.21 -13.74
C VAL A 29 -16.71 -24.71 -13.92
N CYS A 30 -17.95 -24.22 -13.75
CA CYS A 30 -18.23 -22.78 -13.79
C CYS A 30 -17.64 -22.01 -12.61
N SER A 31 -17.52 -22.62 -11.42
CA SER A 31 -16.96 -21.92 -10.24
C SER A 31 -15.44 -21.75 -10.28
N CYS A 32 -14.74 -22.43 -11.20
CA CYS A 32 -13.29 -22.26 -11.39
C CYS A 32 -12.91 -21.17 -12.41
N ALA A 33 -13.87 -20.54 -13.11
CA ALA A 33 -13.57 -19.59 -14.20
C ALA A 33 -13.76 -18.11 -13.83
N PHE A 34 -14.33 -17.79 -12.66
CA PHE A 34 -14.62 -16.42 -12.23
C PHE A 34 -13.51 -15.83 -11.36
N GLY A 35 -12.26 -15.93 -11.82
CA GLY A 35 -11.14 -15.22 -11.21
C GLY A 35 -11.04 -13.81 -11.77
N GLN A 36 -11.02 -12.80 -10.90
CA GLN A 36 -10.74 -11.41 -11.28
C GLN A 36 -9.45 -11.35 -12.10
N ARG A 37 -9.55 -10.93 -13.37
CA ARG A 37 -8.40 -10.87 -14.29
C ARG A 37 -7.67 -9.55 -14.13
N LYS A 38 -6.43 -9.61 -13.66
CA LYS A 38 -5.46 -8.51 -13.80
C LYS A 38 -4.69 -8.68 -15.11
N THR A 39 -4.37 -7.58 -15.76
CA THR A 39 -3.53 -7.58 -16.97
C THR A 39 -2.32 -6.71 -16.71
N ILE A 40 -1.17 -7.09 -17.25
CA ILE A 40 0.05 -6.28 -17.16
C ILE A 40 -0.23 -4.97 -17.90
N ALA A 41 -0.05 -3.85 -17.20
CA ALA A 41 -0.06 -2.52 -17.81
C ALA A 41 1.36 -2.22 -18.29
N THR A 42 2.32 -2.16 -17.37
CA THR A 42 3.72 -1.89 -17.64
C THR A 42 4.59 -2.74 -16.71
N SER A 43 5.84 -2.98 -17.10
CA SER A 43 6.74 -3.79 -16.29
C SER A 43 8.21 -3.51 -16.57
N SER A 44 9.04 -3.90 -15.61
CA SER A 44 10.49 -3.98 -15.70
C SER A 44 10.96 -5.31 -15.12
N ASP A 45 12.28 -5.48 -15.01
CA ASP A 45 12.89 -6.60 -14.31
C ASP A 45 12.53 -6.65 -12.81
N THR A 46 12.29 -5.50 -12.15
CA THR A 46 12.05 -5.41 -10.70
C THR A 46 10.64 -4.98 -10.29
N VAL A 47 9.85 -4.41 -11.19
CA VAL A 47 8.51 -3.88 -10.90
C VAL A 47 7.54 -4.32 -11.97
N ALA A 48 6.36 -4.79 -11.58
CA ALA A 48 5.26 -5.10 -12.47
C ALA A 48 4.01 -4.35 -12.01
N VAL A 49 3.43 -3.57 -12.92
CA VAL A 49 2.19 -2.82 -12.72
C VAL A 49 1.08 -3.56 -13.45
N PHE A 50 0.06 -3.96 -12.72
CA PHE A 50 -1.12 -4.61 -13.28
C PHE A 50 -2.31 -3.67 -13.17
N TYR A 51 -3.04 -3.46 -14.26
CA TYR A 51 -4.35 -2.83 -14.16
C TYR A 51 -5.42 -3.89 -13.81
N ILE A 52 -6.39 -3.50 -13.01
CA ILE A 52 -7.52 -4.33 -12.63
C ILE A 52 -8.75 -3.82 -13.37
N LYS A 53 -9.21 -4.58 -14.37
CA LYS A 53 -10.42 -4.26 -15.13
C LYS A 53 -11.65 -4.42 -14.26
N LYS A 54 -12.58 -3.47 -14.33
CA LYS A 54 -13.90 -3.65 -13.73
C LYS A 54 -14.60 -4.82 -14.42
N SER A 55 -15.19 -5.69 -13.61
CA SER A 55 -15.99 -6.84 -13.99
C SER A 55 -17.13 -6.97 -12.97
N ALA A 56 -18.08 -7.87 -13.24
CA ALA A 56 -19.11 -8.23 -12.26
C ALA A 56 -18.52 -8.88 -10.99
N ASP A 57 -17.32 -9.47 -11.09
CA ASP A 57 -16.66 -10.20 -10.01
C ASP A 57 -15.60 -9.37 -9.28
N THR A 58 -15.56 -8.05 -9.51
CA THR A 58 -14.52 -7.24 -8.89
C THR A 58 -14.76 -7.15 -7.39
N PRO A 59 -13.75 -7.44 -6.55
CA PRO A 59 -13.89 -7.38 -5.10
C PRO A 59 -14.34 -6.01 -4.60
N LEU A 60 -15.20 -6.01 -3.57
CA LEU A 60 -15.76 -4.80 -2.95
C LEU A 60 -14.66 -3.84 -2.45
N PHE A 61 -13.54 -4.34 -1.93
CA PHE A 61 -12.45 -3.47 -1.44
C PHE A 61 -11.77 -2.65 -2.55
N LEU A 62 -11.95 -3.04 -3.81
CA LEU A 62 -11.47 -2.32 -4.99
C LEU A 62 -12.57 -1.47 -5.65
N GLU A 63 -13.83 -1.55 -5.19
CA GLU A 63 -14.89 -0.66 -5.67
C GLU A 63 -14.57 0.80 -5.32
N ALA A 64 -14.56 1.62 -6.37
CA ALA A 64 -14.42 3.06 -6.26
C ALA A 64 -15.77 3.70 -6.56
N ASP A 65 -16.15 4.68 -5.74
CA ASP A 65 -17.35 5.49 -5.94
C ASP A 65 -17.21 6.36 -7.20
N THR A 66 -16.01 6.88 -7.43
CA THR A 66 -15.64 7.70 -8.58
C THR A 66 -14.41 7.14 -9.28
N TRP A 67 -14.45 7.20 -10.61
CA TRP A 67 -13.38 6.67 -11.44
C TRP A 67 -12.57 7.84 -11.94
N LEU A 68 -11.41 8.02 -11.35
CA LEU A 68 -10.48 9.08 -11.70
C LEU A 68 -9.11 8.44 -12.00
N PRO A 69 -8.41 8.86 -13.07
CA PRO A 69 -7.02 8.50 -13.29
C PRO A 69 -6.17 8.85 -12.07
N ILE A 70 -5.18 8.04 -11.69
CA ILE A 70 -4.30 8.40 -10.55
C ILE A 70 -3.59 9.72 -10.82
N ALA A 71 -3.26 9.97 -12.09
CA ALA A 71 -2.70 11.23 -12.55
C ALA A 71 -3.51 12.46 -12.09
N SER A 72 -4.85 12.40 -12.06
CA SER A 72 -5.66 13.56 -11.65
C SER A 72 -5.43 13.95 -10.20
N THR A 73 -5.23 12.96 -9.32
CA THR A 73 -4.95 13.21 -7.90
C THR A 73 -3.49 13.61 -7.70
N VAL A 74 -2.56 12.89 -8.35
CA VAL A 74 -1.12 13.17 -8.23
C VAL A 74 -0.78 14.56 -8.75
N PHE A 75 -1.37 15.02 -9.85
CA PHE A 75 -1.14 16.36 -10.39
C PHE A 75 -1.99 17.46 -9.75
N SER A 76 -2.74 17.18 -8.67
CA SER A 76 -3.51 18.22 -7.99
C SER A 76 -2.63 19.42 -7.61
N GLY A 77 -3.00 20.61 -8.09
CA GLY A 77 -2.23 21.85 -7.88
C GLY A 77 -0.92 21.96 -8.66
N ALA A 78 -0.65 21.12 -9.66
CA ALA A 78 0.48 21.27 -10.57
C ALA A 78 0.24 22.40 -11.59
N ALA A 79 1.31 23.07 -12.03
CA ALA A 79 1.25 23.99 -13.15
C ALA A 79 1.09 23.20 -14.47
N GLN A 80 0.28 23.74 -15.38
CA GLN A 80 -0.13 23.09 -16.64
C GLN A 80 1.04 22.80 -17.60
N ASP A 81 2.21 23.43 -17.39
CA ASP A 81 3.41 23.31 -18.23
C ASP A 81 4.50 22.38 -17.64
N SER A 82 4.23 21.70 -16.53
CA SER A 82 5.22 20.77 -15.95
C SER A 82 5.40 19.55 -16.84
N ILE A 83 6.66 19.14 -17.07
CA ILE A 83 6.99 17.90 -17.79
C ILE A 83 6.33 16.74 -17.01
N GLU A 84 5.17 16.29 -17.51
CA GLU A 84 4.20 15.47 -16.77
C GLU A 84 4.88 14.26 -16.10
N LYS A 85 5.77 13.57 -16.82
CA LYS A 85 6.47 12.36 -16.33
C LYS A 85 7.37 12.62 -15.11
N ASN A 86 8.19 13.67 -15.16
CA ASN A 86 9.16 13.96 -14.10
C ASN A 86 8.46 14.45 -12.84
N GLU A 87 7.46 15.33 -13.00
CA GLU A 87 6.67 15.82 -11.88
C GLU A 87 5.89 14.70 -11.21
N PHE A 88 5.24 13.82 -11.99
CA PHE A 88 4.56 12.63 -11.46
C PHE A 88 5.50 11.74 -10.65
N SER A 89 6.70 11.47 -11.19
CA SER A 89 7.71 10.65 -10.53
C SER A 89 8.23 11.28 -9.25
N ASN A 90 8.53 12.60 -9.26
CA ASN A 90 8.99 13.34 -8.09
C ASN A 90 7.93 13.36 -6.97
N ARG A 91 6.65 13.50 -7.33
CA ARG A 91 5.55 13.46 -6.36
C ARG A 91 5.42 12.08 -5.71
N LEU A 92 5.54 10.99 -6.48
CA LEU A 92 5.55 9.64 -5.90
C LEU A 92 6.79 9.38 -5.04
N GLN A 93 7.97 9.87 -5.44
CA GLN A 93 9.17 9.82 -4.59
C GLN A 93 8.93 10.56 -3.25
N LYS A 94 8.32 11.75 -3.30
CA LYS A 94 7.92 12.51 -2.10
C LYS A 94 7.00 11.67 -1.21
N LEU A 95 5.98 11.02 -1.77
CA LEU A 95 5.07 10.14 -1.02
C LEU A 95 5.83 9.02 -0.30
N PHE A 96 6.59 8.23 -1.04
CA PHE A 96 7.25 7.04 -0.49
C PHE A 96 8.39 7.36 0.47
N ARG A 97 8.94 8.58 0.45
CA ARG A 97 9.87 9.07 1.47
C ARG A 97 9.27 9.09 2.89
N PHE A 98 7.95 9.27 3.01
CA PHE A 98 7.24 9.31 4.29
C PHE A 98 6.51 8.00 4.62
N THR A 99 6.75 6.94 3.86
CA THR A 99 6.19 5.60 4.13
C THR A 99 7.31 4.63 4.45
N GLY A 100 7.23 3.96 5.59
CA GLY A 100 8.20 2.95 5.96
C GLY A 100 7.60 1.79 6.74
N VAL A 101 8.47 1.00 7.34
CA VAL A 101 8.15 -0.01 8.35
C VAL A 101 8.84 0.36 9.65
N THR A 102 8.30 -0.10 10.78
CA THR A 102 8.95 0.05 12.09
C THR A 102 10.19 -0.84 12.14
N ASP A 103 11.35 -0.26 12.45
CA ASP A 103 12.50 -1.05 12.85
C ASP A 103 12.33 -1.45 14.31
N SER A 104 12.16 -2.74 14.59
CA SER A 104 12.07 -3.25 15.96
C SER A 104 13.40 -3.16 16.72
N VAL A 105 14.52 -2.92 16.02
CA VAL A 105 15.87 -3.00 16.59
C VAL A 105 16.38 -1.64 17.05
N ILE A 106 15.92 -0.55 16.44
CA ILE A 106 16.39 0.81 16.73
C ILE A 106 15.17 1.68 17.01
N ALA A 107 15.15 2.35 18.16
CA ALA A 107 14.17 3.39 18.48
C ALA A 107 14.40 4.67 17.64
N SER A 108 14.54 4.53 16.31
CA SER A 108 14.64 5.65 15.39
C SER A 108 13.26 6.25 15.19
N LYS A 109 13.20 7.58 15.22
CA LYS A 109 11.98 8.32 14.87
C LYS A 109 11.67 8.26 13.37
N ASP A 110 12.65 7.88 12.56
CA ASP A 110 12.54 7.80 11.12
C ASP A 110 12.14 6.38 10.67
N PRO A 111 11.19 6.26 9.72
CA PRO A 111 10.83 4.97 9.13
C PRO A 111 12.00 4.33 8.39
N VAL A 112 12.12 3.01 8.46
CA VAL A 112 12.86 2.28 7.43
C VAL A 112 12.02 2.31 6.16
N ARG A 113 12.50 3.01 5.13
CA ARG A 113 11.75 3.20 3.88
C ARG A 113 11.39 1.84 3.26
N ILE A 114 10.13 1.70 2.81
CA ILE A 114 9.69 0.49 2.10
C ILE A 114 10.46 0.34 0.78
N PHE A 115 10.64 1.46 0.08
CA PHE A 115 11.27 1.53 -1.23
C PHE A 115 12.47 2.48 -1.24
N THR A 116 13.48 2.16 -2.04
CA THR A 116 14.61 3.07 -2.31
C THR A 116 14.22 4.18 -3.28
N GLU A 117 15.09 5.17 -3.45
CA GLU A 117 14.85 6.28 -4.40
C GLU A 117 14.82 5.77 -5.85
N GLU A 118 15.64 4.76 -6.18
CA GLU A 118 15.64 4.12 -7.48
C GLU A 118 14.36 3.31 -7.73
N GLU A 119 13.91 2.54 -6.73
CA GLU A 119 12.68 1.77 -6.82
C GLU A 119 11.45 2.69 -6.97
N THR A 120 11.38 3.77 -6.20
CA THR A 120 10.28 4.75 -6.27
C THR A 120 10.25 5.50 -7.59
N SER A 121 11.42 5.90 -8.11
CA SER A 121 11.54 6.49 -9.45
C SER A 121 11.03 5.55 -10.54
N ARG A 122 11.39 4.26 -10.46
CA ARG A 122 10.94 3.24 -11.41
C ARG A 122 9.44 2.97 -11.31
N ILE A 123 8.89 2.87 -10.10
CA ILE A 123 7.44 2.76 -9.87
C ILE A 123 6.72 3.95 -10.51
N GLY A 124 7.20 5.18 -10.29
CA GLY A 124 6.59 6.39 -10.85
C GLY A 124 6.60 6.42 -12.37
N ALA A 125 7.73 6.08 -13.01
CA ALA A 125 7.83 6.02 -14.46
C ALA A 125 6.87 4.98 -15.07
N LEU A 126 6.82 3.77 -14.50
CA LEU A 126 5.95 2.70 -14.99
C LEU A 126 4.47 2.98 -14.77
N LEU A 127 4.09 3.58 -13.63
CA LEU A 127 2.72 4.00 -13.37
C LEU A 127 2.30 5.12 -14.31
N PHE A 128 3.17 6.09 -14.60
CA PHE A 128 2.89 7.17 -15.56
C PHE A 128 2.64 6.62 -16.97
N GLU A 129 3.51 5.72 -17.44
CA GLU A 129 3.31 5.03 -18.72
C GLU A 129 2.00 4.23 -18.72
N ALA A 130 1.69 3.52 -17.63
CA ALA A 130 0.46 2.76 -17.47
C ALA A 130 -0.80 3.63 -17.42
N GLU A 131 -0.70 4.91 -17.10
CA GLU A 131 -1.84 5.85 -17.08
C GLU A 131 -2.07 6.45 -18.48
N ILE A 132 -1.02 6.73 -19.24
CA ILE A 132 -1.13 7.25 -20.63
C ILE A 132 -1.76 6.21 -21.57
N GLU A 133 -1.40 4.94 -21.41
CA GLU A 133 -1.81 3.88 -22.34
C GLU A 133 -3.25 3.38 -22.15
N ILE A 134 -4.03 3.94 -21.20
CA ILE A 134 -5.40 3.47 -20.94
C ILE A 134 -6.35 4.04 -22.01
N PRO A 135 -6.86 3.20 -22.94
CA PRO A 135 -7.59 3.69 -24.11
C PRO A 135 -8.97 4.28 -23.78
N ASP A 136 -9.52 3.93 -22.61
CA ASP A 136 -10.92 4.21 -22.24
C ASP A 136 -11.06 5.02 -20.93
N GLY A 137 -9.95 5.59 -20.43
CA GLY A 137 -9.93 6.53 -19.30
C GLY A 137 -10.27 5.96 -17.91
N LEU A 138 -10.33 4.64 -17.71
CA LEU A 138 -10.99 4.10 -16.52
C LEU A 138 -10.28 2.90 -15.86
N PRO A 139 -9.06 3.09 -15.31
CA PRO A 139 -8.51 2.15 -14.34
C PRO A 139 -9.35 2.19 -13.06
N LYS A 140 -9.82 1.02 -12.61
CA LYS A 140 -10.51 0.90 -11.31
C LYS A 140 -9.50 0.87 -10.15
N ALA A 141 -8.38 0.20 -10.37
CA ALA A 141 -7.26 0.09 -9.44
C ALA A 141 -6.06 -0.51 -10.16
N TYR A 142 -4.88 -0.31 -9.59
CA TYR A 142 -3.67 -1.03 -9.96
C TYR A 142 -3.27 -1.97 -8.84
N GLN A 143 -2.67 -3.11 -9.20
CA GLN A 143 -1.84 -3.90 -8.30
C GLN A 143 -0.39 -3.74 -8.75
N ILE A 144 0.46 -3.29 -7.84
CA ILE A 144 1.88 -3.11 -8.07
C ILE A 144 2.61 -4.21 -7.31
N VAL A 145 3.47 -4.94 -8.02
CA VAL A 145 4.36 -5.97 -7.46
C VAL A 145 5.79 -5.50 -7.64
N VAL A 146 6.53 -5.40 -6.55
CA VAL A 146 7.93 -5.00 -6.52
C VAL A 146 8.75 -6.17 -5.99
N LYS A 147 9.81 -6.55 -6.69
CA LYS A 147 10.80 -7.52 -6.22
C LYS A 147 12.12 -6.83 -5.88
N ARG A 148 12.77 -7.32 -4.83
CA ARG A 148 14.16 -7.04 -4.49
C ARG A 148 14.90 -8.37 -4.38
N GLU A 149 16.04 -8.48 -5.05
CA GLU A 149 16.86 -9.69 -5.01
C GLU A 149 17.42 -9.93 -3.61
N ASP A 150 17.50 -11.20 -3.21
CA ASP A 150 18.27 -11.59 -2.05
C ASP A 150 19.76 -11.69 -2.45
N PRO A 151 20.67 -10.95 -1.77
CA PRO A 151 22.09 -10.95 -2.15
C PRO A 151 22.79 -12.27 -1.84
N ILE A 152 22.23 -13.11 -0.96
CA ILE A 152 22.79 -14.41 -0.57
C ILE A 152 22.34 -15.50 -1.55
N ARG A 153 21.09 -15.44 -2.03
CA ARG A 153 20.51 -16.44 -2.93
C ARG A 153 19.83 -15.82 -4.16
N PRO A 154 20.58 -15.08 -5.00
CA PRO A 154 20.02 -14.41 -6.17
C PRO A 154 19.39 -15.42 -7.13
N GLY A 155 18.26 -15.06 -7.74
CA GLY A 155 17.53 -15.92 -8.67
C GLY A 155 16.78 -17.09 -8.01
N LEU A 156 16.97 -17.34 -6.71
CA LEU A 156 16.27 -18.38 -5.94
C LEU A 156 15.50 -17.82 -4.75
N ARG A 157 15.74 -16.57 -4.37
CA ARG A 157 15.02 -15.90 -3.29
C ARG A 157 14.88 -14.41 -3.59
N ILE A 158 13.72 -13.88 -3.28
CA ILE A 158 13.44 -12.44 -3.36
C ILE A 158 12.71 -11.95 -2.11
N ARG A 159 12.71 -10.64 -1.92
CA ARG A 159 11.72 -9.93 -1.12
C ARG A 159 10.69 -9.31 -2.03
N ARG A 160 9.42 -9.64 -1.82
CA ARG A 160 8.30 -9.15 -2.62
C ARG A 160 7.44 -8.19 -1.80
N THR A 161 7.09 -7.06 -2.40
CA THR A 161 6.11 -6.11 -1.87
C THR A 161 4.97 -6.03 -2.86
N VAL A 162 3.73 -6.17 -2.38
CA VAL A 162 2.51 -6.11 -3.17
C VAL A 162 1.58 -5.11 -2.54
N PHE A 163 1.11 -4.14 -3.34
CA PHE A 163 0.14 -3.16 -2.89
C PHE A 163 -0.81 -2.77 -4.01
N TYR A 164 -1.97 -2.27 -3.60
CA TYR A 164 -2.99 -1.74 -4.49
C TYR A 164 -2.97 -0.23 -4.46
N LEU A 165 -3.27 0.38 -5.60
CA LEU A 165 -3.34 1.83 -5.77
C LEU A 165 -4.65 2.17 -6.48
N ARG A 166 -5.47 3.02 -5.86
CA ARG A 166 -6.77 3.43 -6.41
C ARG A 166 -7.20 4.80 -5.90
N ASN A 167 -7.97 5.53 -6.70
CA ASN A 167 -8.59 6.76 -6.24
C ASN A 167 -9.87 6.49 -5.44
N GLN A 168 -10.14 7.40 -4.51
CA GLN A 168 -11.42 7.65 -3.86
C GLN A 168 -11.78 9.13 -4.06
N PRO A 169 -13.04 9.53 -3.81
CA PRO A 169 -13.46 10.92 -3.97
C PRO A 169 -12.53 11.94 -3.27
N ASP A 170 -12.02 11.58 -2.09
CA ASP A 170 -11.28 12.51 -1.24
C ASP A 170 -9.75 12.26 -1.19
N CYS A 171 -9.27 11.11 -1.68
CA CYS A 171 -7.84 10.77 -1.63
C CYS A 171 -7.42 9.65 -2.57
N LEU A 172 -6.11 9.54 -2.79
CA LEU A 172 -5.47 8.36 -3.38
C LEU A 172 -5.18 7.33 -2.27
N VAL A 173 -5.70 6.11 -2.43
CA VAL A 173 -5.53 5.02 -1.46
C VAL A 173 -4.40 4.09 -1.89
N LEU A 174 -3.47 3.83 -0.97
CA LEU A 174 -2.50 2.75 -1.07
C LEU A 174 -2.81 1.68 -0.04
N GLU A 175 -2.94 0.43 -0.49
CA GLU A 175 -3.29 -0.70 0.36
C GLU A 175 -2.26 -1.83 0.22
N PHE A 176 -1.48 -2.09 1.25
CA PHE A 176 -0.39 -3.06 1.21
C PHE A 176 -0.88 -4.44 1.64
N SER A 177 -0.74 -5.43 0.76
CA SER A 177 -0.99 -6.84 1.08
C SER A 177 0.27 -7.53 1.57
N GLU A 178 1.43 -7.24 0.98
CA GLU A 178 2.72 -7.82 1.33
C GLU A 178 3.77 -6.70 1.41
N ILE A 179 4.61 -6.68 2.45
CA ILE A 179 5.77 -5.77 2.54
C ILE A 179 7.02 -6.61 2.76
N GLY A 180 7.93 -6.62 1.78
CA GLY A 180 9.22 -7.29 1.90
C GLY A 180 9.15 -8.81 2.19
N GLN A 181 8.05 -9.46 1.81
CA GLN A 181 7.80 -10.88 2.05
C GLN A 181 8.87 -11.73 1.35
N VAL A 182 9.48 -12.65 2.09
CA VAL A 182 10.47 -13.56 1.52
C VAL A 182 9.76 -14.62 0.69
N VAL A 183 10.14 -14.74 -0.58
CA VAL A 183 9.66 -15.77 -1.50
C VAL A 183 10.85 -16.60 -1.94
N ASP A 184 10.82 -17.89 -1.63
CA ASP A 184 11.82 -18.88 -2.02
C ASP A 184 11.35 -19.68 -3.24
N PHE A 185 12.27 -19.93 -4.15
CA PHE A 185 12.06 -20.74 -5.35
C PHE A 185 13.01 -21.94 -5.35
N GLN A 186 12.51 -23.06 -5.87
CA GLN A 186 13.31 -24.29 -6.00
C GLN A 186 14.26 -24.23 -7.21
N THR A 187 13.88 -23.48 -8.23
CA THR A 187 14.64 -23.26 -9.47
C THR A 187 14.74 -21.76 -9.77
N PRO A 188 15.64 -21.33 -10.67
CA PRO A 188 15.68 -19.94 -11.12
C PRO A 188 14.29 -19.46 -11.53
N TYR A 189 13.82 -18.39 -10.90
CA TYR A 189 12.48 -17.90 -11.10
C TYR A 189 12.37 -17.05 -12.37
N SER A 190 11.20 -17.09 -13.01
CA SER A 190 10.86 -16.28 -14.19
C SER A 190 10.02 -15.06 -13.80
N PHE A 191 9.78 -14.15 -14.76
CA PHE A 191 8.88 -13.02 -14.57
C PHE A 191 7.50 -13.43 -14.02
N ARG A 192 6.96 -14.53 -14.54
CA ARG A 192 5.67 -15.04 -14.11
C ARG A 192 5.72 -15.43 -12.64
N ASP A 193 6.76 -16.15 -12.22
CA ASP A 193 6.82 -16.74 -10.88
C ASP A 193 6.77 -15.69 -9.76
N TRP A 194 7.54 -14.60 -9.88
CA TRP A 194 7.55 -13.58 -8.84
C TRP A 194 6.34 -12.63 -8.89
N THR A 195 5.71 -12.48 -10.05
CA THR A 195 4.51 -11.63 -10.23
C THR A 195 3.19 -12.33 -9.92
N LEU A 196 3.23 -13.65 -9.63
CA LEU A 196 2.09 -14.43 -9.17
C LEU A 196 1.68 -14.01 -7.75
N ALA A 197 0.86 -12.95 -7.69
CA ALA A 197 0.14 -12.50 -6.51
C ALA A 197 -1.36 -12.45 -6.84
N PRO A 198 -2.22 -13.25 -6.19
CA PRO A 198 -3.66 -13.22 -6.45
C PRO A 198 -4.25 -11.87 -6.02
N ILE A 199 -5.39 -11.49 -6.63
CA ILE A 199 -6.18 -10.36 -6.12
C ILE A 199 -6.95 -10.86 -4.90
N SER A 200 -6.63 -10.31 -3.74
CA SER A 200 -7.31 -10.60 -2.47
C SER A 200 -7.30 -9.36 -1.60
N GLU A 201 -8.33 -9.19 -0.77
CA GLU A 201 -8.38 -8.07 0.17
C GLU A 201 -7.17 -8.12 1.11
N PRO A 202 -6.36 -7.04 1.17
CA PRO A 202 -5.28 -6.93 2.15
C PRO A 202 -5.80 -7.03 3.57
N LYS A 203 -5.35 -8.07 4.29
CA LYS A 203 -5.57 -8.23 5.72
C LYS A 203 -4.40 -7.61 6.47
N PHE A 204 -4.70 -6.82 7.50
CA PHE A 204 -3.68 -6.27 8.38
C PHE A 204 -2.91 -7.38 9.11
N SER A 205 -1.61 -7.18 9.24
CA SER A 205 -0.68 -7.94 10.07
C SER A 205 0.50 -7.03 10.41
N GLU A 206 1.26 -7.36 11.46
CA GLU A 206 2.49 -6.61 11.76
C GLU A 206 3.52 -6.71 10.62
N ALA A 207 3.50 -7.78 9.82
CA ALA A 207 4.41 -7.96 8.69
C ALA A 207 4.09 -7.06 7.48
N ASN A 208 2.90 -6.48 7.41
CA ASN A 208 2.50 -5.54 6.36
C ASN A 208 1.99 -4.20 6.92
N SER A 209 2.37 -3.89 8.16
CA SER A 209 2.09 -2.59 8.76
C SER A 209 3.02 -1.52 8.20
N ILE A 210 2.46 -0.34 7.97
CA ILE A 210 3.18 0.83 7.50
C ILE A 210 3.37 1.74 8.70
N PHE A 211 4.55 2.33 8.78
CA PHE A 211 4.87 3.41 9.69
C PHE A 211 4.85 4.73 8.91
N LEU A 212 4.11 5.70 9.45
CA LEU A 212 4.06 7.07 8.98
C LEU A 212 4.67 7.97 10.07
N PRO A 213 5.70 8.78 9.76
CA PRO A 213 6.38 9.60 10.75
C PRO A 213 5.47 10.73 11.25
N GLU A 214 5.68 11.18 12.49
CA GLU A 214 4.95 12.33 13.07
C GLU A 214 5.21 13.62 12.26
N LEU A 215 6.46 13.83 11.84
CA LEU A 215 6.86 14.94 10.98
C LEU A 215 6.70 14.55 9.51
N ARG A 216 5.53 14.82 8.95
CA ARG A 216 5.19 14.57 7.55
C ARG A 216 4.32 15.70 6.98
N PRO A 217 4.29 15.89 5.65
CA PRO A 217 3.37 16.84 5.03
C PRO A 217 1.92 16.53 5.38
N GLU A 218 1.10 17.57 5.47
CA GLU A 218 -0.34 17.44 5.72
C GLU A 218 -1.03 16.64 4.60
N GLY A 219 -2.10 15.92 4.91
CA GLY A 219 -2.87 15.16 3.91
C GLY A 219 -2.34 13.75 3.63
N LEU A 220 -1.29 13.28 4.31
CA LEU A 220 -0.94 11.86 4.33
C LEU A 220 -1.45 11.25 5.63
N GLU A 221 -2.34 10.25 5.58
CA GLU A 221 -3.00 9.68 6.77
C GLU A 221 -3.25 8.17 6.63
N TYR A 222 -3.52 7.48 7.75
CA TYR A 222 -4.02 6.11 7.70
C TYR A 222 -5.49 6.10 7.31
N LEU A 223 -5.91 5.16 6.45
CA LEU A 223 -7.31 5.02 6.08
C LEU A 223 -8.08 4.40 7.26
N ASN A 224 -9.11 5.09 7.76
CA ASN A 224 -9.91 4.76 8.97
C ASN A 224 -9.15 4.90 10.30
N SER A 225 -8.71 6.11 10.64
CA SER A 225 -8.00 6.50 11.88
C SER A 225 -8.75 6.21 13.21
N MET A 226 -9.99 5.70 13.18
CA MET A 226 -10.82 5.46 14.37
C MET A 226 -10.57 4.11 15.06
N SER A 227 -9.82 3.20 14.44
CA SER A 227 -9.39 1.93 15.04
C SER A 227 -7.93 1.70 14.68
N GLU A 228 -7.08 1.34 15.64
CA GLU A 228 -5.65 1.07 15.45
C GLU A 228 -5.34 -0.08 14.47
N GLU A 229 -6.36 -0.74 13.92
CA GLU A 229 -6.30 -2.07 13.30
C GLU A 229 -5.92 -2.10 11.81
N LYS A 230 -5.70 -0.96 11.13
CA LYS A 230 -5.45 -0.97 9.66
C LYS A 230 -4.27 -0.11 9.21
N LYS A 231 -3.14 -0.22 9.90
CA LYS A 231 -1.88 0.46 9.52
C LYS A 231 -1.26 -0.03 8.19
N ASN A 232 -1.92 -0.91 7.44
CA ASN A 232 -1.51 -1.31 6.08
C ASN A 232 -2.22 -0.52 4.97
N ARG A 233 -3.06 0.47 5.33
CA ARG A 233 -3.85 1.28 4.39
C ARG A 233 -3.58 2.76 4.62
N ILE A 234 -3.21 3.49 3.58
CA ILE A 234 -2.95 4.94 3.66
C ILE A 234 -3.79 5.70 2.63
N CYS A 235 -4.14 6.92 2.98
CA CYS A 235 -4.95 7.86 2.20
C CYS A 235 -4.11 9.12 1.98
N VAL A 236 -3.93 9.50 0.72
CA VAL A 236 -3.13 10.65 0.28
C VAL A 236 -4.08 11.69 -0.30
N HIS A 237 -4.42 12.68 0.51
CA HIS A 237 -5.30 13.78 0.13
C HIS A 237 -4.63 14.73 -0.86
N PRO A 238 -5.41 15.47 -1.66
CA PRO A 238 -4.89 16.48 -2.59
C PRO A 238 -3.93 17.51 -1.97
N SER A 239 -4.14 17.86 -0.69
CA SER A 239 -3.28 18.79 0.06
C SER A 239 -1.85 18.29 0.26
N PHE A 240 -1.62 16.97 0.24
CA PHE A 240 -0.29 16.38 0.37
C PHE A 240 0.67 16.82 -0.72
N TRP A 241 0.18 16.92 -1.96
CA TRP A 241 1.02 17.20 -3.12
C TRP A 241 1.60 18.61 -3.08
N THR A 242 0.81 19.58 -2.60
CA THR A 242 1.19 20.99 -2.49
C THR A 242 1.79 21.36 -1.13
N SER A 243 1.60 20.54 -0.09
CA SER A 243 2.12 20.81 1.25
C SER A 243 3.66 20.84 1.28
N PRO A 244 4.29 21.83 1.94
CA PRO A 244 5.74 21.86 2.08
C PRO A 244 6.23 20.70 2.94
N ILE A 245 7.45 20.23 2.67
CA ILE A 245 8.10 19.25 3.55
C ILE A 245 8.41 19.93 4.89
N PRO A 246 7.93 19.40 6.03
CA PRO A 246 8.26 19.94 7.35
C PRO A 246 9.78 19.98 7.52
N LYS A 247 10.33 21.16 7.83
CA LYS A 247 11.74 21.27 8.18
C LYS A 247 11.90 20.83 9.64
N PRO A 248 12.97 20.10 9.99
CA PRO A 248 13.21 19.67 11.37
C PRO A 248 13.28 20.84 12.37
N ASP A 249 13.64 22.04 11.90
CA ASP A 249 13.76 23.24 12.72
C ASP A 249 12.48 24.09 12.81
N SER A 250 11.41 23.71 12.08
CA SER A 250 10.15 24.47 12.03
C SER A 250 9.00 23.75 12.71
N ALA A 251 9.28 22.98 13.77
CA ALA A 251 8.23 22.57 14.69
C ALA A 251 7.66 23.83 15.38
N PRO A 252 6.34 24.07 15.38
CA PRO A 252 5.77 25.01 16.33
C PRO A 252 6.17 24.55 17.74
N PRO A 253 6.52 25.44 18.68
CA PRO A 253 6.94 25.02 20.01
C PRO A 253 5.81 24.17 20.59
N ALA A 254 6.05 22.86 20.66
CA ALA A 254 5.26 21.95 21.45
C ALA A 254 5.14 22.65 22.81
N ARG A 255 3.90 22.95 23.22
CA ARG A 255 3.61 23.58 24.51
C ARG A 255 4.45 22.84 25.54
N LYS A 256 5.56 23.45 25.99
CA LYS A 256 6.42 22.92 27.04
C LYS A 256 5.58 22.95 28.31
N THR A 257 4.78 21.92 28.49
CA THR A 257 3.98 21.73 29.70
C THR A 257 4.95 21.59 30.86
N GLN A 258 4.73 22.40 31.90
CA GLN A 258 5.50 22.45 33.16
C GLN A 258 5.80 21.06 33.75
N LYS A 259 4.96 20.06 33.45
CA LYS A 259 5.14 18.64 33.77
C LYS A 259 6.51 18.06 33.34
N GLY A 260 7.07 18.46 32.21
CA GLY A 260 8.36 17.95 31.73
C GLY A 260 9.58 18.53 32.48
N ILE A 261 9.43 19.71 33.09
CA ILE A 261 10.50 20.36 33.86
C ILE A 261 10.60 19.71 35.24
N GLU A 262 9.46 19.43 35.88
CA GLU A 262 9.40 18.74 37.17
C GLU A 262 10.00 17.33 37.10
N GLU A 263 9.72 16.59 36.04
CA GLU A 263 10.26 15.25 35.82
C GLU A 263 11.79 15.28 35.59
N ARG A 264 12.30 16.27 34.85
CA ARG A 264 13.75 16.48 34.66
C ARG A 264 14.46 16.85 35.95
N LEU A 265 13.86 17.70 36.79
CA LEU A 265 14.41 18.07 38.09
C LEU A 265 14.42 16.87 39.06
N ARG A 266 13.39 16.01 39.01
CA ARG A 266 13.32 14.77 39.79
C ARG A 266 14.43 13.80 39.40
N THR A 267 14.62 13.56 38.11
CA THR A 267 15.70 12.68 37.60
C THR A 267 17.08 13.23 37.96
N LEU A 268 17.30 14.56 37.88
CA LEU A 268 18.56 15.18 38.25
C LEU A 268 18.89 14.96 39.75
N LYS A 269 17.86 15.03 40.62
CA LYS A 269 18.00 14.77 42.05
C LYS A 269 18.30 13.30 42.33
N GLU A 270 17.63 12.37 41.64
CA GLU A 270 17.91 10.94 41.77
C GLU A 270 19.34 10.57 41.35
N LEU A 271 19.91 11.25 40.34
CA LEU A 271 21.30 11.04 39.92
C LEU A 271 22.30 11.55 40.98
N LEU A 272 21.99 12.65 41.67
CA LEU A 272 22.80 13.14 42.78
C LEU A 272 22.74 12.18 43.97
N ASP A 273 21.53 11.72 44.31
CA ASP A 273 21.30 10.80 45.44
C ASP A 273 21.97 9.43 45.20
N LYS A 274 22.08 9.01 43.93
CA LYS A 274 22.84 7.81 43.53
C LYS A 274 24.36 8.03 43.43
N GLY A 275 24.85 9.25 43.68
CA GLY A 275 26.28 9.60 43.60
C GLY A 275 26.86 9.58 42.19
N LEU A 276 26.01 9.56 41.15
CA LEU A 276 26.42 9.50 39.75
C LEU A 276 26.84 10.86 39.18
N ILE A 277 26.47 11.94 39.86
CA ILE A 277 26.88 13.31 39.55
C ILE A 277 27.38 14.01 40.80
N SER A 278 28.29 14.96 40.61
CA SER A 278 28.80 15.77 41.71
C SER A 278 27.83 16.90 42.07
N LYS A 279 27.86 17.38 43.32
CA LYS A 279 27.09 18.57 43.75
C LYS A 279 27.26 19.80 42.83
N PRO A 280 28.47 20.17 42.36
CA PRO A 280 28.62 21.30 41.44
C PRO A 280 27.99 21.05 40.07
N ASP A 281 28.01 19.81 39.56
CA ASP A 281 27.35 19.47 38.28
C ASP A 281 25.82 19.52 38.39
N TYR A 282 25.28 19.11 39.54
CA TYR A 282 23.86 19.21 39.84
C TYR A 282 23.39 20.68 39.83
N GLU A 283 24.08 21.57 40.53
CA GLU A 283 23.69 22.99 40.58
C GLU A 283 23.79 23.67 39.21
N LYS A 284 24.82 23.34 38.41
CA LYS A 284 24.97 23.86 37.04
C LYS A 284 23.81 23.43 36.13
N LYS A 285 23.47 22.13 36.12
CA LYS A 285 22.39 21.59 35.29
C LYS A 285 21.00 22.03 35.78
N LYS A 286 20.81 22.17 37.10
CA LYS A 286 19.59 22.72 37.68
C LYS A 286 19.39 24.18 37.26
N ALA A 287 20.45 24.99 37.26
CA ALA A 287 20.38 26.37 36.80
C ALA A 287 20.09 26.49 35.30
N GLU A 288 20.60 25.58 34.47
CA GLU A 288 20.26 25.50 33.05
C GLU A 288 18.79 25.12 32.83
N ILE A 289 18.27 24.12 33.57
CA ILE A 289 16.85 23.72 33.48
C ILE A 289 15.91 24.84 33.94
N LEU A 290 16.28 25.60 34.98
CA LEU A 290 15.49 26.73 35.46
C LEU A 290 15.56 27.96 34.54
N LYS A 291 16.58 28.08 33.67
CA LYS A 291 16.62 29.10 32.61
C LYS A 291 15.72 28.78 31.42
N GLU A 292 15.21 27.55 31.32
CA GLU A 292 14.24 27.15 30.28
C GLU A 292 12.78 27.45 30.64
N LEU A 293 12.52 28.00 31.84
CA LEU A 293 11.25 28.60 32.28
C LEU A 293 11.09 30.02 31.75
#